data_AF-A0A7Y3AA41-F1
#
_entry.id   AF-A0A7Y3AA41-F1
#
_cell.length_a   1.000
_cell.length_b   1.000
_cell.length_c   1.000
_cell.angle_alpha   90.00
_cell.angle_beta   90.00
_cell.angle_gamma   90.00
#
_symmetry.space_group_name_H-M   'P 1'
#
loop_
_entity.id
_entity.type
_entity.pdbx_description
1 polymer ?
#
loop_
_entity_poly.entity_id
_entity_poly.type
_entity_poly.pdbx_seq_one_letter_code
_entity_poly.pdbx_strand_id
1 'polypeptide(L)' 'YDQFSYGVSDRGASIRIPWQVALDKKGYIEDRRPNANADPYILASLLTETIGAALA' A
#
# COMPACT_ATOMS: atom_id res chain seq x y z
N TYR A 1 -1.97 -13.02 -11.65
CA TYR A 1 -1.83 -11.74 -10.92
C TYR A 1 -1.32 -12.12 -9.53
N ASP A 2 -0.13 -12.74 -9.48
CA ASP A 2 0.25 -13.57 -8.32
C ASP A 2 1.58 -13.10 -7.71
N GLN A 3 2.16 -12.02 -8.25
CA GLN A 3 3.43 -11.47 -7.80
C GLN A 3 3.19 -10.15 -7.09
N PHE A 4 3.62 -10.08 -5.84
CA PHE A 4 3.65 -8.85 -5.05
C PHE A 4 4.94 -8.09 -5.36
N SER A 5 4.82 -6.79 -5.65
CA SER A 5 5.96 -5.90 -5.94
C SER A 5 5.77 -4.53 -5.27
N TYR A 6 6.87 -3.93 -4.84
CA TYR A 6 6.89 -2.58 -4.29
C TYR A 6 8.05 -1.78 -4.90
N GLY A 7 7.88 -0.46 -5.05
CA GLY A 7 8.91 0.40 -5.66
C GLY A 7 8.75 1.88 -5.34
N VAL A 8 9.86 2.62 -5.43
CA VAL A 8 9.88 4.08 -5.28
C VAL A 8 9.45 4.72 -6.60
N SER A 9 8.39 5.51 -6.55
CA SER A 9 7.76 6.17 -7.70
C SER A 9 7.30 5.22 -8.82
N ASP A 10 7.25 3.92 -8.57
CA ASP A 10 6.81 2.93 -9.56
C ASP A 10 5.28 2.86 -9.63
N ARG A 11 4.73 3.03 -10.84
CA ARG A 11 3.29 2.94 -11.10
C ARG A 11 2.84 1.55 -11.56
N GLY A 12 3.75 0.64 -11.90
CA GLY A 12 3.46 -0.76 -12.22
C GLY A 12 3.53 -1.69 -11.01
N ALA A 13 4.11 -1.23 -9.90
CA ALA A 13 4.19 -1.98 -8.67
C ALA A 13 2.83 -2.14 -7.97
N SER A 14 2.71 -3.20 -7.16
CA SER A 14 1.54 -3.44 -6.32
C SER A 14 1.38 -2.34 -5.25
N ILE A 15 2.50 -1.98 -4.59
CA ILE A 15 2.57 -0.87 -3.64
C ILE A 15 3.52 0.19 -4.19
N ARG A 16 3.05 1.45 -4.20
CA ARG A 16 3.84 2.61 -4.60
C ARG A 16 4.27 3.42 -3.39
N ILE A 17 5.56 3.73 -3.32
CA ILE A 17 6.11 4.72 -2.39
C ILE A 17 6.33 6.03 -3.20
N PRO A 18 5.59 7.11 -2.94
CA PRO A 18 5.80 8.37 -3.65
C PRO A 18 7.25 8.88 -3.49
N TRP A 19 7.80 9.52 -4.52
CA TRP A 19 9.18 10.02 -4.49
C TRP A 19 9.45 10.98 -3.33
N GLN A 20 8.48 11.85 -3.00
CA GLN A 20 8.54 12.77 -1.85
C GLN A 20 8.65 12.00 -0.53
N VAL A 21 7.87 10.94 -0.37
CA VAL A 21 7.90 10.09 0.84
C VAL A 21 9.24 9.37 0.96
N ALA A 22 9.82 8.92 -0.16
CA ALA A 22 11.13 8.30 -0.17
C ALA A 22 12.26 9.28 0.19
N LEU A 23 12.16 10.54 -0.23
CA LEU A 23 13.11 11.60 0.13
C LEU A 23 12.97 12.03 1.59
N ASP A 24 11.76 12.32 2.03
CA ASP A 24 11.47 12.85 3.36
C ASP A 24 11.53 11.75 4.45
N LYS A 25 11.62 10.47 4.04
CA LYS A 25 11.61 9.27 4.88
C LYS A 25 10.41 9.19 5.84
N LYS A 26 9.33 9.88 5.50
CA LYS A 26 8.07 9.93 6.24
C LYS A 26 6.92 10.20 5.29
N GLY A 27 5.72 9.74 5.63
CA GLY A 27 4.52 9.94 4.83
C GLY A 27 3.69 8.68 4.76
N TYR A 28 3.28 8.32 3.54
CA TYR A 28 2.32 7.23 3.30
C TYR A 28 2.77 6.32 2.16
N ILE A 29 2.18 5.13 2.12
CA ILE A 29 2.27 4.19 1.00
C ILE A 29 0.94 4.15 0.26
N GLU A 30 0.97 3.82 -1.02
CA GLU A 30 -0.22 3.69 -1.85
C GLU A 30 -0.39 2.24 -2.30
N ASP A 31 -1.42 1.57 -1.79
CA ASP A 31 -1.81 0.24 -2.26
C ASP A 31 -2.68 0.37 -3.52
N ARG A 32 -2.20 -0.19 -4.63
CA ARG A 32 -2.83 -0.06 -5.95
C ARG A 32 -3.49 -1.35 -6.43
N ARG A 33 -3.53 -2.37 -5.56
CA ARG A 33 -4.20 -3.66 -5.81
C ARG A 33 -5.73 -3.63 -5.67
N PRO A 34 -6.34 -2.77 -4.83
CA PRO A 34 -7.80 -2.76 -4.69
C PRO A 34 -8.52 -2.47 -5.99
N ASN A 35 -9.49 -3.33 -6.34
CA ASN A 35 -10.34 -3.13 -7.51
C ASN A 35 -11.42 -2.07 -7.22
N ALA A 36 -11.96 -1.45 -8.26
CA ALA A 36 -12.94 -0.36 -8.14
C ALA A 36 -14.26 -0.77 -7.45
N ASN A 37 -14.56 -2.07 -7.40
CA ASN A 37 -15.75 -2.64 -6.77
C ASN A 37 -15.52 -3.17 -5.34
N ALA A 38 -14.31 -3.00 -4.79
CA ALA A 38 -13.97 -3.55 -3.49
C ALA A 38 -14.64 -2.74 -2.37
N ASP A 39 -15.04 -3.43 -1.29
CA ASP A 39 -15.66 -2.81 -0.12
C ASP A 39 -14.60 -2.02 0.68
N PRO A 40 -14.80 -0.70 0.86
CA PRO A 40 -13.83 0.15 1.55
C PRO A 40 -13.63 -0.24 3.02
N TYR A 41 -14.66 -0.75 3.71
CA TYR A 41 -14.55 -1.14 5.12
C TYR A 41 -13.71 -2.39 5.31
N ILE A 42 -13.91 -3.38 4.43
CA ILE A 42 -13.13 -4.62 4.43
C ILE A 42 -11.66 -4.31 4.11
N LEU A 43 -11.40 -3.48 3.10
CA LEU A 43 -10.04 -3.08 2.72
C LEU A 43 -9.31 -2.34 3.85
N ALA A 44 -9.96 -1.35 4.45
CA ALA A 44 -9.37 -0.58 5.53
C ALA A 44 -9.08 -1.45 6.76
N SER A 45 -10.00 -2.37 7.10
CA SER A 45 -9.81 -3.31 8.19
C SER A 45 -8.63 -4.24 7.93
N LEU A 46 -8.55 -4.87 6.73
CA LEU A 46 -7.46 -5.77 6.35
C LEU A 46 -6.09 -5.07 6.36
N LEU A 47 -6.03 -3.84 5.85
CA LEU A 47 -4.80 -3.03 5.87
C LEU A 47 -4.37 -2.72 7.30
N THR A 48 -5.31 -2.27 8.14
CA THR A 48 -5.03 -1.90 9.53
C THR A 48 -4.66 -3.12 10.36
N GLU A 49 -5.31 -4.26 10.14
CA GLU A 49 -4.99 -5.52 10.81
C GLU A 49 -3.59 -6.00 10.42
N THR A 50 -3.28 -6.08 9.13
CA THR A 50 -1.98 -6.60 8.66
C THR A 50 -0.82 -5.68 9.07
N ILE A 51 -0.99 -4.36 8.93
CA ILE A 51 0.06 -3.38 9.24
C ILE A 51 0.15 -3.14 10.75
N GLY A 52 -0.99 -3.03 11.44
CA GLY A 52 -1.06 -2.76 12.87
C GLY A 52 -0.64 -3.96 13.72
N ALA A 53 -0.91 -5.19 13.28
CA ALA A 53 -0.42 -6.38 13.96
C ALA A 53 1.12 -6.48 13.93
N ALA A 54 1.78 -5.92 12.92
CA ALA A 54 3.24 -5.86 12.87
C ALA A 54 3.86 -4.85 13.86
N LEU A 55 3.03 -4.01 14.50
CA LEU A 55 3.44 -3.03 15.51
C LEU A 55 3.35 -3.56 16.95
N ALA A 56 2.70 -4.71 17.14
CA ALA A 56 2.58 -5.42 18.42
C ALA A 56 3.74 -6.39 18.62
#